data_AF-A0A6G0ISM4-F1
#
_entry.id   AF-A0A6G0ISM4-F1
#
_cell.length_a   1.000
_cell.length_b   1.000
_cell.length_c   1.000
_cell.angle_alpha   90.00
_cell.angle_beta   90.00
_cell.angle_gamma   90.00
#
_symmetry.space_group_name_H-M   'P 1'
#
loop_
_entity.id
_entity.type
_entity.pdbx_description
1 polymer ?
#
loop_
_entity_poly.entity_id
_entity_poly.type
_entity_poly.pdbx_seq_one_letter_code
_entity_poly.pdbx_strand_id
1 'polypeptide(L)'
;MASSSGDDERNTEGVSWRLIGPATGLSNKRCRLMYSSLGHSSDVCLFYVKGEFFAMDARCAHSGGPLCEGDIEEADGVLQVFCPWHDYDFDLRTGKSGTSLQQKVYEVKLEDGNVYVKHGSCLSLQPFPADQKAEHPQPLSLHETAVASPLGLFLRLVPQTQAIRNIPKPYLSFSQTVSTLIAVHSG
;
A
#
# COMPACT_ATOMS: atom_id res chain seq x y z
N MET A 1 35.40 30.24 12.87
CA MET A 1 34.09 30.77 13.35
C MET A 1 33.09 29.65 13.16
N ALA A 2 32.33 29.35 14.22
CA ALA A 2 31.66 28.07 14.42
C ALA A 2 30.53 27.77 13.42
N SER A 3 30.47 26.52 13.01
CA SER A 3 29.35 25.86 12.34
C SER A 3 28.08 25.99 13.19
N SER A 4 26.96 26.34 12.56
CA SER A 4 25.64 26.12 13.13
C SER A 4 24.99 25.01 12.34
N SER A 5 25.08 23.80 12.90
CA SER A 5 24.20 22.69 12.59
C SER A 5 22.78 23.12 12.95
N GLY A 6 21.91 23.23 11.96
CA GLY A 6 20.48 23.23 12.19
C GLY A 6 20.08 21.78 12.44
N ASP A 7 20.02 21.39 13.71
CA ASP A 7 19.41 20.13 14.09
C ASP A 7 17.91 20.22 13.78
N ASP A 8 17.50 19.55 12.70
CA ASP A 8 16.10 19.33 12.33
C ASP A 8 15.53 18.33 13.36
N GLU A 9 15.17 18.85 14.55
CA GLU A 9 14.40 18.12 15.56
C GLU A 9 13.01 17.80 15.00
N ARG A 10 12.95 16.75 14.18
CA ARG A 10 11.71 16.08 13.81
C ARG A 10 11.19 15.35 15.04
N ASN A 11 10.43 16.09 15.84
CA ASN A 11 9.40 15.65 16.78
C ASN A 11 9.26 14.12 16.92
N THR A 12 9.87 13.52 17.95
CA THR A 12 9.71 12.11 18.34
C THR A 12 8.43 11.88 19.16
N GLU A 13 7.50 12.82 19.20
CA GLU A 13 6.21 12.67 19.88
C GLU A 13 5.21 12.00 18.92
N GLY A 14 5.09 10.65 18.98
CA GLY A 14 3.99 9.95 18.31
C GLY A 14 4.21 8.47 17.96
N VAL A 15 5.44 7.96 18.06
CA VAL A 15 5.73 6.56 17.73
C VAL A 15 5.46 5.67 18.93
N SER A 16 4.56 4.69 18.79
CA SER A 16 4.26 3.72 19.85
C SER A 16 4.07 2.31 19.30
N TRP A 17 4.14 1.32 20.19
CA TRP A 17 3.88 -0.08 19.86
C TRP A 17 2.40 -0.29 19.54
N ARG A 18 2.10 -0.77 18.34
CA ARG A 18 0.75 -1.08 17.87
C ARG A 18 0.54 -2.58 17.91
N LEU A 19 -0.42 -3.05 18.70
CA LEU A 19 -0.84 -4.45 18.70
C LEU A 19 -1.49 -4.79 17.36
N ILE A 20 -0.94 -5.79 16.67
CA ILE A 20 -1.49 -6.27 15.39
C ILE A 20 -2.38 -7.49 15.61
N GLY A 21 -2.00 -8.38 16.52
CA GLY A 21 -2.76 -9.57 16.87
C GLY A 21 -1.88 -10.77 17.23
N PRO A 22 -2.50 -11.96 17.37
CA PRO A 22 -1.79 -13.17 17.78
C PRO A 22 -0.85 -13.66 16.68
N ALA A 23 0.38 -14.05 17.06
CA ALA A 23 1.39 -14.55 16.14
C ALA A 23 0.91 -15.77 15.34
N THR A 24 0.14 -16.66 15.98
CA THR A 24 -0.45 -17.87 15.35
C THR A 24 -1.41 -17.54 14.21
N GLY A 25 -2.17 -16.45 14.31
CA GLY A 25 -3.08 -16.01 13.26
C GLY A 25 -2.38 -15.26 12.13
N LEU A 26 -1.24 -14.62 12.43
CA LEU A 26 -0.49 -13.80 11.49
C LEU A 26 0.52 -14.61 10.67
N SER A 27 1.12 -15.66 11.26
CA SER A 27 2.17 -16.49 10.67
C SER A 27 1.72 -17.43 9.55
N ASN A 28 0.41 -17.61 9.36
CA ASN A 28 -0.14 -18.47 8.31
C ASN A 28 -0.09 -17.87 6.89
N LYS A 29 0.36 -16.62 6.73
CA LYS A 29 0.57 -15.96 5.44
C LYS A 29 1.94 -15.31 5.41
N ARG A 30 2.59 -15.33 4.25
CA ARG A 30 3.91 -14.71 4.08
C ARG A 30 3.88 -13.19 4.12
N CYS A 31 2.80 -12.56 3.68
CA CYS A 31 2.63 -11.11 3.74
C CYS A 31 1.17 -10.71 4.02
N ARG A 32 0.98 -9.59 4.73
CA ARG A 32 -0.30 -8.96 5.02
C ARG A 32 -0.18 -7.44 4.95
N LEU A 33 -1.17 -6.79 4.33
CA LEU A 33 -1.32 -5.34 4.40
C LEU A 33 -1.94 -4.94 5.74
N MET A 34 -1.34 -3.97 6.41
CA MET A 34 -1.87 -3.27 7.57
C MET A 34 -2.21 -1.84 7.15
N TYR A 35 -3.46 -1.46 7.37
CA TYR A 35 -3.97 -0.14 7.06
C TYR A 35 -3.60 0.83 8.17
N SER A 36 -3.14 2.02 7.80
CA SER A 36 -2.82 3.09 8.73
C SER A 36 -3.96 4.09 8.84
N SER A 37 -4.21 4.59 10.04
CA SER A 37 -5.19 5.66 10.26
C SER A 37 -4.79 7.00 9.62
N LEU A 38 -3.53 7.14 9.17
CA LEU A 38 -3.05 8.30 8.41
C LEU A 38 -3.23 8.14 6.89
N GLY A 39 -3.79 7.02 6.43
CA GLY A 39 -4.08 6.75 5.02
C GLY A 39 -2.98 5.95 4.30
N HIS A 40 -3.24 5.72 3.00
CA HIS A 40 -2.54 4.72 2.18
C HIS A 40 -1.03 4.90 2.02
N SER A 41 -0.53 6.13 2.16
CA SER A 41 0.92 6.41 2.11
C SER A 41 1.65 5.94 3.36
N SER A 42 0.92 5.66 4.43
CA SER A 42 1.45 5.18 5.71
C SER A 42 1.07 3.73 6.00
N ASP A 43 0.45 3.03 5.02
CA ASP A 43 0.14 1.60 5.16
C ASP A 43 1.43 0.79 5.24
N VAL A 44 1.39 -0.35 5.93
CA VAL A 44 2.56 -1.15 6.26
C VAL A 44 2.35 -2.59 5.82
N CYS A 45 3.35 -3.20 5.18
CA CYS A 45 3.39 -4.64 4.95
C CYS A 45 3.99 -5.34 6.17
N LEU A 46 3.28 -6.33 6.70
CA LEU A 46 3.79 -7.28 7.68
C LEU A 46 4.16 -8.58 6.98
N PHE A 47 5.43 -8.95 7.02
CA PHE A 47 5.93 -10.20 6.47
C PHE A 47 6.15 -11.23 7.58
N TYR A 48 5.94 -12.50 7.25
CA TYR A 48 6.34 -13.62 8.08
C TYR A 48 7.12 -14.63 7.22
N VAL A 49 8.44 -14.69 7.46
CA VAL A 49 9.36 -15.46 6.62
C VAL A 49 10.37 -16.14 7.53
N LYS A 50 10.60 -17.44 7.32
CA LYS A 50 11.55 -18.25 8.11
C LYS A 50 11.37 -18.14 9.64
N GLY A 51 10.14 -18.01 10.10
CA GLY A 51 9.85 -17.94 11.54
C GLY A 51 9.95 -16.55 12.16
N GLU A 52 10.31 -15.53 11.38
CA GLU A 52 10.50 -14.15 11.85
C GLU A 52 9.52 -13.18 11.19
N PHE A 53 9.14 -12.14 11.93
CA PHE A 53 8.29 -11.06 11.42
C PHE A 53 9.11 -9.83 11.03
N PHE A 54 8.73 -9.22 9.91
CA PHE A 54 9.33 -7.99 9.39
C PHE A 54 8.22 -7.00 9.04
N ALA A 55 8.49 -5.70 9.12
CA ALA A 55 7.53 -4.68 8.72
C ALA A 55 8.19 -3.55 7.94
N MET A 56 7.55 -3.08 6.87
CA MET A 56 8.03 -1.95 6.07
C MET A 56 6.87 -1.21 5.40
N ASP A 57 7.11 0.00 4.90
CA ASP A 57 6.12 0.75 4.13
C ASP A 57 5.57 -0.10 2.97
N ALA A 58 4.24 -0.12 2.82
CA ALA A 58 3.57 -0.91 1.80
C ALA A 58 3.76 -0.37 0.37
N ARG A 59 4.22 0.88 0.26
CA ARG A 59 4.43 1.60 -1.00
C ARG A 59 5.91 1.65 -1.30
N CYS A 60 6.30 1.03 -2.41
CA CYS A 60 7.68 0.99 -2.87
C CYS A 60 8.27 2.41 -2.98
N ALA A 61 9.45 2.63 -2.41
CA ALA A 61 10.14 3.92 -2.43
C ALA A 61 10.45 4.45 -3.85
N HIS A 62 10.42 3.60 -4.88
CA HIS A 62 10.64 4.02 -6.26
C HIS A 62 9.46 4.82 -6.84
N SER A 63 8.26 4.22 -6.87
CA SER A 63 7.08 4.83 -7.51
C SER A 63 5.75 4.45 -6.84
N GLY A 64 5.78 3.95 -5.61
CA GLY A 64 4.58 3.65 -4.82
C GLY A 64 3.94 2.29 -5.09
N GLY A 65 4.63 1.39 -5.79
CA GLY A 65 4.15 0.04 -6.08
C GLY A 65 3.82 -0.79 -4.83
N PRO A 66 2.87 -1.75 -4.92
CA PRO A 66 2.35 -2.48 -3.77
C PRO A 66 3.31 -3.60 -3.35
N LEU A 67 4.16 -3.35 -2.35
CA LEU A 67 5.14 -4.35 -1.90
C LEU A 67 4.50 -5.60 -1.27
N CYS A 68 3.26 -5.49 -0.78
CA CYS A 68 2.53 -6.63 -0.20
C CYS A 68 2.13 -7.68 -1.25
N GLU A 69 2.15 -7.30 -2.54
CA GLU A 69 1.91 -8.18 -3.68
C GLU A 69 3.22 -8.67 -4.30
N GLY A 70 4.36 -8.23 -3.77
CA GLY A 70 5.68 -8.58 -4.27
C GLY A 70 6.11 -9.99 -3.87
N ASP A 71 6.97 -10.57 -4.70
CA ASP A 71 7.63 -11.84 -4.40
C ASP A 71 8.71 -11.65 -3.33
N ILE A 72 8.91 -12.67 -2.52
CA ILE A 72 9.95 -12.69 -1.48
C ILE A 72 10.94 -13.79 -1.84
N GLU A 73 12.19 -13.40 -2.02
CA GLU A 73 13.28 -14.31 -2.35
C GLU A 73 14.44 -14.13 -1.37
N GLU A 74 15.38 -15.07 -1.43
CA GLU A 74 16.61 -15.01 -0.66
C GLU A 74 17.80 -15.08 -1.62
N ALA A 75 18.66 -14.08 -1.56
CA ALA A 75 19.91 -14.03 -2.31
C ALA A 75 21.05 -13.70 -1.35
N ASP A 76 22.15 -14.46 -1.42
CA ASP A 76 23.33 -14.27 -0.58
C ASP A 76 23.05 -14.18 0.94
N GLY A 77 22.03 -14.90 1.40
CA GLY A 77 21.59 -14.91 2.81
C GLY A 77 20.77 -13.68 3.23
N VAL A 78 20.38 -12.82 2.29
CA VAL A 78 19.52 -11.66 2.51
C VAL A 78 18.11 -11.97 2.00
N LEU A 79 17.11 -11.83 2.87
CA LEU A 79 15.70 -11.92 2.47
C LEU A 79 15.25 -10.59 1.89
N GLN A 80 14.68 -10.61 0.68
CA GLN A 80 14.29 -9.42 -0.04
C GLN A 80 12.87 -9.54 -0.59
N VAL A 81 12.14 -8.42 -0.63
CA VAL A 81 10.88 -8.30 -1.38
C VAL A 81 11.13 -7.59 -2.70
N PHE A 82 10.55 -8.11 -3.78
CA PHE A 82 10.63 -7.55 -5.13
C PHE A 82 9.33 -6.84 -5.47
N CYS A 83 9.42 -5.55 -5.80
CA CYS A 83 8.25 -4.75 -6.16
C CYS A 83 7.65 -5.22 -7.50
N PRO A 84 6.35 -5.54 -7.57
CA PRO A 84 5.75 -6.14 -8.77
C PRO A 84 5.62 -5.17 -9.96
N TRP A 85 5.95 -3.89 -9.79
CA TRP A 85 5.89 -2.92 -10.88
C TRP A 85 7.17 -2.84 -11.69
N HIS A 86 8.33 -2.90 -11.04
CA HIS A 86 9.63 -2.58 -11.66
C HIS A 86 10.79 -3.42 -11.07
N ASP A 87 10.49 -4.49 -10.33
CA ASP A 87 11.44 -5.46 -9.78
C ASP A 87 12.54 -4.90 -8.84
N TYR A 88 12.32 -3.72 -8.27
CA TYR A 88 13.20 -3.20 -7.22
C TYR A 88 13.11 -4.08 -5.97
N ASP A 89 14.28 -4.51 -5.50
CA ASP A 89 14.49 -5.34 -4.32
C ASP A 89 14.63 -4.49 -3.05
N PHE A 90 14.11 -4.98 -1.93
CA PHE A 90 14.36 -4.39 -0.62
C PHE A 90 14.60 -5.47 0.42
N ASP A 91 15.74 -5.42 1.09
CA ASP A 91 16.04 -6.24 2.27
C ASP A 91 14.94 -6.08 3.32
N LEU A 92 14.32 -7.17 3.77
CA LEU A 92 13.22 -7.16 4.74
C LEU A 92 13.62 -6.59 6.11
N ARG A 93 14.89 -6.70 6.49
CA ARG A 93 15.42 -6.25 7.78
C ARG A 93 15.88 -4.80 7.73
N THR A 94 16.55 -4.41 6.64
CA THR A 94 17.20 -3.09 6.56
C THR A 94 16.51 -2.11 5.63
N GLY A 95 15.65 -2.60 4.73
CA GLY A 95 15.00 -1.83 3.68
C GLY A 95 15.94 -1.38 2.56
N LYS A 96 17.22 -1.75 2.59
CA LYS A 96 18.18 -1.36 1.55
C LYS A 96 17.92 -2.14 0.27
N SER A 97 18.09 -1.46 -0.86
CA SER A 97 18.07 -2.03 -2.20
C SER A 97 19.48 -2.06 -2.79
N GLY A 98 19.74 -3.01 -3.70
CA GLY A 98 20.92 -2.98 -4.56
C GLY A 98 21.02 -1.72 -5.43
N THR A 99 19.91 -1.00 -5.66
CA THR A 99 19.84 0.19 -6.52
C THR A 99 19.96 1.52 -5.77
N SER A 100 20.54 1.54 -4.56
CA SER A 100 20.66 2.74 -3.70
C SER A 100 19.33 3.36 -3.21
N LEU A 101 18.20 2.69 -3.42
CA LEU A 101 16.94 3.05 -2.78
C LEU A 101 16.91 2.55 -1.33
N GLN A 102 16.12 3.22 -0.49
CA GLN A 102 15.90 2.87 0.89
C GLN A 102 14.40 2.81 1.16
N GLN A 103 13.90 1.63 1.49
CA GLN A 103 12.55 1.45 1.97
C GLN A 103 12.49 1.61 3.48
N LYS A 104 11.44 2.25 4.00
CA LYS A 104 11.29 2.44 5.45
C LYS A 104 10.86 1.14 6.11
N VAL A 105 11.65 0.67 7.07
CA VAL A 105 11.35 -0.50 7.91
C VAL A 105 10.86 -0.07 9.29
N TYR A 106 10.08 -0.93 9.93
CA TYR A 106 9.53 -0.73 11.26
C TYR A 106 9.96 -1.85 12.20
N GLU A 107 10.25 -1.50 13.45
CA GLU A 107 10.55 -2.49 14.48
C GLU A 107 9.33 -3.36 14.75
N VAL A 108 9.56 -4.67 14.83
CA VAL A 108 8.55 -5.67 15.19
C VAL A 108 9.01 -6.42 16.43
N LYS A 109 8.11 -6.65 17.37
CA LYS A 109 8.39 -7.50 18.55
C LYS A 109 7.29 -8.51 18.77
N LEU A 110 7.66 -9.63 19.39
CA LEU A 110 6.74 -10.64 19.90
C LEU A 110 6.73 -10.56 21.42
N GLU A 111 5.54 -10.45 22.00
CA GLU A 111 5.34 -10.37 23.44
C GLU A 111 4.01 -11.04 23.78
N ASP A 112 4.00 -11.96 24.75
CA ASP A 112 2.83 -12.74 25.17
C ASP A 112 2.06 -13.41 24.01
N GLY A 113 2.80 -13.92 23.02
CA GLY A 113 2.22 -14.56 21.83
C GLY A 113 1.58 -13.60 20.83
N ASN A 114 1.72 -12.29 21.03
CA ASN A 114 1.20 -11.25 20.15
C ASN A 114 2.31 -10.52 19.40
N VAL A 115 1.99 -10.08 18.18
CA VAL A 115 2.89 -9.28 17.33
C VAL A 115 2.56 -7.80 17.50
N TYR A 116 3.61 -7.01 17.71
CA TYR A 116 3.54 -5.55 17.80
C TYR A 116 4.44 -4.90 16.77
N VAL A 117 3.98 -3.81 16.16
CA VAL A 117 4.76 -3.00 15.21
C VAL A 117 4.88 -1.58 15.75
N LYS A 118 6.10 -1.04 15.76
CA LYS A 118 6.35 0.33 16.23
C LYS A 118 5.99 1.34 15.15
N HIS A 119 4.95 2.12 15.36
CA HIS A 119 4.40 3.00 14.31
C HIS A 119 3.78 4.30 14.87
N GLY A 120 3.81 5.36 14.06
CA GLY A 120 3.28 6.69 14.41
C GLY A 120 1.75 6.80 14.41
N SER A 121 1.07 5.83 13.81
CA SER A 121 -0.40 5.79 13.67
C SER A 121 -0.97 4.48 14.19
N CYS A 122 -2.29 4.41 14.35
CA CYS A 122 -2.97 3.15 14.57
C CYS A 122 -2.89 2.30 13.29
N LEU A 123 -2.59 1.00 13.47
CA LEU A 123 -2.55 0.01 12.41
C LEU A 123 -3.70 -0.98 12.58
N SER A 124 -4.28 -1.43 11.47
CA SER A 124 -5.39 -2.37 11.45
C SER A 124 -5.22 -3.38 10.32
N LEU A 125 -5.65 -4.63 10.54
CA LEU A 125 -5.74 -5.65 9.48
C LEU A 125 -6.93 -5.44 8.55
N GLN A 126 -7.81 -4.49 8.87
CA GLN A 126 -8.97 -4.10 8.08
C GLN A 126 -8.90 -2.60 7.74
N PRO A 127 -9.41 -2.17 6.57
CA PRO A 127 -9.46 -0.76 6.23
C PRO A 127 -10.20 0.07 7.28
N PHE A 128 -9.72 1.28 7.55
CA PHE A 128 -10.48 2.23 8.35
C PHE A 128 -11.68 2.75 7.54
N PRO A 129 -12.86 2.98 8.17
CA PRO A 129 -14.01 3.54 7.49
C PRO A 129 -13.70 4.94 6.94
N ALA A 130 -14.17 5.23 5.72
CA ALA A 130 -13.83 6.45 4.98
C ALA A 130 -14.35 7.77 5.61
N ASP A 131 -15.29 7.69 6.55
CA ASP A 131 -15.97 8.86 7.14
C ASP A 131 -15.19 9.53 8.29
N GLN A 132 -13.94 9.15 8.52
CA GLN A 132 -13.01 9.91 9.36
C GLN A 132 -11.94 10.61 8.51
N LYS A 133 -12.36 11.26 7.42
CA LYS A 133 -11.53 12.26 6.75
C LYS A 133 -11.31 13.39 7.75
N ALA A 134 -10.05 13.61 8.13
CA ALA A 134 -9.62 14.75 8.92
C ALA A 134 -10.44 16.00 8.55
N GLU A 135 -11.29 16.44 9.47
CA GLU A 135 -11.91 17.76 9.39
C GLU A 135 -10.78 18.76 9.60
N HIS A 136 -10.09 19.07 8.51
CA HIS A 136 -9.35 20.31 8.39
C HIS A 136 -10.43 21.40 8.28
N PRO A 137 -10.62 22.25 9.30
CA PRO A 137 -11.57 23.35 9.19
C PRO A 137 -11.08 24.23 8.04
N GLN A 138 -11.77 24.14 6.90
CA GLN A 138 -11.62 25.11 5.83
C GLN A 138 -11.95 26.47 6.45
N PRO A 139 -11.11 27.51 6.28
CA PRO A 139 -11.49 28.84 6.73
C PRO A 139 -12.80 29.20 6.04
N LEU A 140 -13.81 29.54 6.86
CA LEU A 140 -15.12 30.02 6.42
C LEU A 140 -14.90 31.08 5.34
N SER A 141 -15.14 30.72 4.09
CA SER A 141 -15.23 31.70 3.01
C SER A 141 -16.49 32.52 3.30
N LEU A 142 -16.30 33.74 3.81
CA LEU A 142 -17.35 34.75 3.89
C LEU A 142 -17.93 34.94 2.49
N HIS A 143 -19.12 34.40 2.29
CA HIS A 143 -19.98 34.75 1.17
C HIS A 143 -21.00 35.76 1.69
N GLU A 144 -21.02 36.96 1.10
CA GLU A 144 -22.19 37.81 0.89
C GLU A 144 -21.68 39.07 0.18
N THR A 145 -22.25 39.55 -0.93
CA THR A 145 -23.66 39.63 -1.28
C THR A 145 -23.81 39.62 -2.81
N ALA A 146 -24.70 38.75 -3.33
CA ALA A 146 -25.16 38.83 -4.71
C ALA A 146 -26.30 39.86 -4.78
N VAL A 147 -26.14 40.90 -5.61
CA VAL A 147 -27.22 41.83 -5.93
C VAL A 147 -28.17 41.20 -6.96
N ALA A 148 -29.46 41.29 -6.68
CA ALA A 148 -30.55 40.73 -7.46
C ALA A 148 -30.68 41.37 -8.86
N SER A 149 -30.98 40.56 -9.86
CA SER A 149 -31.50 41.02 -11.15
C SER A 149 -32.77 40.22 -11.50
N PRO A 150 -33.92 40.86 -11.78
CA PRO A 150 -35.16 40.18 -12.13
C PRO A 150 -35.30 40.03 -13.66
N LEU A 151 -36.25 39.16 -14.06
CA LEU A 151 -36.61 38.67 -15.42
C LEU A 151 -35.91 37.33 -15.73
N GLY A 152 -36.52 36.14 -15.65
CA GLY A 152 -37.91 35.76 -15.74
C GLY A 152 -38.24 35.26 -17.16
N LEU A 153 -38.05 33.97 -17.46
CA LEU A 153 -39.01 33.15 -18.24
C LEU A 153 -38.64 31.65 -18.21
N PHE A 154 -39.68 30.84 -18.05
CA PHE A 154 -39.76 29.38 -17.98
C PHE A 154 -39.25 28.65 -19.23
N LEU A 155 -38.77 27.41 -19.08
CA LEU A 155 -39.33 26.22 -19.75
C LEU A 155 -38.92 24.93 -19.01
N ARG A 156 -39.79 23.92 -19.09
CA ARG A 156 -39.86 22.70 -18.26
C ARG A 156 -39.45 21.45 -19.07
N LEU A 157 -39.10 20.36 -18.35
CA LEU A 157 -39.15 18.91 -18.72
C LEU A 157 -37.94 18.38 -19.56
N VAL A 158 -37.39 17.17 -19.42
CA VAL A 158 -37.68 15.87 -18.75
C VAL A 158 -36.33 15.14 -18.52
N PRO A 159 -36.22 14.21 -17.54
CA PRO A 159 -35.01 13.42 -17.31
C PRO A 159 -34.81 12.32 -18.36
N GLN A 160 -33.56 12.07 -18.76
CA GLN A 160 -33.20 10.87 -19.53
C GLN A 160 -32.16 10.05 -18.77
N THR A 161 -32.64 8.98 -18.14
CA THR A 161 -31.86 7.85 -17.67
C THR A 161 -31.29 7.10 -18.86
N GLN A 162 -29.98 6.91 -18.91
CA GLN A 162 -29.38 5.76 -19.60
C GLN A 162 -28.26 5.17 -18.73
N ALA A 163 -28.60 4.08 -18.07
CA ALA A 163 -27.64 3.06 -17.69
C ALA A 163 -27.24 2.30 -18.96
N ILE A 164 -25.95 2.05 -19.19
CA ILE A 164 -25.43 0.71 -19.49
C ILE A 164 -23.92 0.65 -19.75
N ARG A 165 -23.34 -0.37 -19.09
CA ARG A 165 -22.25 -1.27 -19.52
C ARG A 165 -20.81 -0.89 -19.17
N ASN A 166 -20.43 -1.44 -18.01
CA ASN A 166 -19.12 -2.04 -17.74
C ASN A 166 -18.60 -2.85 -18.94
N ILE A 167 -17.36 -2.56 -19.35
CA ILE A 167 -16.58 -3.36 -20.30
C ILE A 167 -15.36 -3.92 -19.54
N PRO A 168 -15.26 -5.24 -19.30
CA PRO A 168 -14.00 -5.86 -18.90
C PRO A 168 -13.12 -6.17 -20.11
N LYS A 169 -11.81 -5.93 -19.96
CA LYS A 169 -10.73 -6.18 -20.92
C LYS A 169 -10.56 -7.69 -21.20
N PRO A 170 -10.26 -8.13 -22.44
CA PRO A 170 -9.91 -9.52 -22.70
C PRO A 170 -8.44 -9.81 -22.29
N TYR A 171 -8.30 -10.80 -21.42
CA TYR A 171 -7.06 -11.52 -21.14
C TYR A 171 -6.62 -12.29 -22.40
N LEU A 172 -5.40 -12.04 -22.88
CA LEU A 172 -4.72 -12.89 -23.87
C LEU A 172 -3.97 -13.98 -23.10
N SER A 173 -4.49 -15.21 -23.13
CA SER A 173 -3.77 -16.42 -22.73
C SER A 173 -3.29 -17.11 -24.01
N PHE A 174 -1.98 -17.16 -24.19
CA PHE A 174 -1.30 -17.84 -25.27
C PHE A 174 -0.89 -19.23 -24.78
N SER A 175 -1.57 -20.29 -25.22
CA SER A 175 -1.08 -21.67 -25.07
C SER A 175 -1.81 -22.59 -26.05
N GLN A 176 -1.16 -22.96 -27.15
CA GLN A 176 -1.43 -24.20 -27.86
C GLN A 176 -0.12 -24.81 -28.39
N THR A 177 0.30 -25.86 -27.68
CA THR A 177 0.72 -27.18 -28.18
C THR A 177 1.07 -27.31 -29.67
N VAL A 178 2.31 -27.71 -29.95
CA VAL A 178 2.73 -28.27 -31.25
C VAL A 178 2.46 -29.77 -31.30
N SER A 179 1.84 -30.20 -32.40
CA SER A 179 1.40 -31.56 -32.71
C SER A 179 2.55 -32.51 -33.04
N THR A 180 2.44 -33.75 -32.56
CA THR A 180 3.21 -34.92 -33.01
C THR A 180 2.67 -35.40 -34.36
N LEU A 181 3.51 -35.39 -35.39
CA LEU A 181 3.26 -36.05 -36.68
C LEU A 181 3.80 -37.48 -36.63
N ILE A 182 2.91 -38.47 -36.66
CA ILE A 182 3.24 -39.88 -36.90
C ILE A 182 3.20 -40.10 -38.40
N ALA A 183 4.35 -40.40 -39.00
CA ALA A 183 4.45 -40.82 -40.38
C ALA A 183 4.24 -42.34 -40.47
N VAL A 184 3.19 -42.74 -41.19
CA VAL A 184 2.94 -44.10 -41.64
C VAL A 184 3.80 -44.35 -42.88
N HIS A 185 4.56 -45.45 -42.92
CA HIS A 185 5.11 -45.96 -44.16
C HIS A 185 4.77 -47.45 -44.29
N SER A 186 4.02 -47.74 -45.35
CA SER A 186 3.71 -49.07 -45.84
C SER A 186 4.65 -49.36 -47.00
N GLY A 187 5.23 -50.57 -47.04
CA GLY A 187 6.08 -51.04 -48.15
C GLY A 187 6.97 -52.18 -47.72
#